data_AF-A0A1B1BCN7-F1
#
_entry.id   AF-A0A1B1BCN7-F1
#
_cell.length_a   1.000
_cell.length_b   1.000
_cell.length_c   1.000
_cell.angle_alpha   90.00
_cell.angle_beta   90.00
_cell.angle_gamma   90.00
#
_symmetry.space_group_name_H-M   'P 1'
#
loop_
_entity.id
_entity.type
_entity.pdbx_description
1 polymer ?
#
loop_
_entity_poly.entity_id
_entity_poly.type
_entity_poly.pdbx_seq_one_letter_code
_entity_poly.pdbx_strand_id
1 'polypeptide(L)'
;MTGPNPVDRGKKGSKLHVLSDAQGITLAVGVSGANMHDSLALKPLIRGIPIERSIAWLFGYRRLTVRYERKGSHFLAFLGLAAALTCYKKLAKLAT
;
A
#
# COMPACT_ATOMS: atom_id res chain seq x y z
N MET A 1 33.54 2.56 34.50
CA MET A 1 33.27 1.57 33.45
C MET A 1 31.80 1.20 33.56
N THR A 2 30.95 1.67 32.64
CA THR A 2 29.52 1.27 32.61
C THR A 2 29.43 -0.17 32.11
N GLY A 3 28.68 -1.01 32.83
CA GLY A 3 28.46 -2.41 32.45
C GLY A 3 27.75 -2.56 31.10
N PRO A 4 27.66 -3.78 30.56
CA PRO A 4 27.00 -4.05 29.29
C PRO A 4 25.57 -3.50 29.28
N ASN A 5 25.21 -2.83 28.19
CA ASN A 5 23.93 -2.15 28.04
C ASN A 5 22.79 -3.16 28.21
N PRO A 6 21.80 -2.92 29.09
CA PRO A 6 20.73 -3.88 29.37
C PRO A 6 19.89 -4.30 28.14
N VAL A 7 19.99 -3.57 27.03
CA VAL A 7 19.32 -3.90 25.75
C VAL A 7 20.11 -4.85 24.84
N ASP A 8 21.40 -5.12 25.12
CA ASP A 8 22.26 -6.00 24.31
C ASP A 8 22.05 -7.50 24.61
N ARG A 9 21.02 -7.85 25.38
CA ARG A 9 20.60 -9.24 25.63
C ARG A 9 19.81 -9.76 24.41
N GLY A 10 20.51 -9.95 23.30
CA GLY A 10 19.96 -10.33 22.00
C GLY A 10 19.21 -11.67 22.01
N LYS A 11 17.90 -11.64 22.24
CA LYS A 11 16.99 -12.74 21.94
C LYS A 11 16.62 -12.71 20.45
N LYS A 12 16.60 -13.85 19.78
CA LYS A 12 16.08 -13.97 18.41
C LYS A 12 14.58 -13.64 18.42
N GLY A 13 14.22 -12.47 17.91
CA GLY A 13 12.83 -12.04 17.77
C GLY A 13 12.59 -11.47 16.38
N SER A 14 11.32 -11.47 15.96
CA SER A 14 10.87 -10.90 14.69
C SER A 14 9.69 -9.97 14.94
N LYS A 15 9.51 -8.97 14.08
CA LYS A 15 8.33 -8.11 14.02
C LYS A 15 7.59 -8.32 12.71
N LEU A 16 6.27 -8.24 12.76
CA LEU A 16 5.40 -8.33 11.60
C LEU A 16 4.81 -6.95 11.33
N HIS A 17 4.95 -6.49 10.09
CA HIS A 17 4.47 -5.20 9.64
C HIS A 17 3.36 -5.40 8.61
N VAL A 18 2.26 -4.69 8.78
CA VAL A 18 1.10 -4.76 7.90
C VAL A 18 0.81 -3.36 7.39
N LEU A 19 0.84 -3.19 6.08
CA LEU A 19 0.38 -1.98 5.43
C LEU A 19 -1.06 -2.21 4.95
N SER A 20 -1.99 -1.40 5.44
CA SER A 20 -3.40 -1.44 5.06
C SER A 20 -3.87 -0.09 4.51
N ASP A 21 -4.96 -0.08 3.75
CA ASP A 21 -5.65 1.15 3.37
C ASP A 21 -6.59 1.66 4.49
N ALA A 22 -7.30 2.76 4.23
CA ALA A 22 -8.22 3.38 5.18
C ALA A 22 -9.44 2.50 5.56
N GLN A 23 -9.71 1.46 4.77
CA GLN A 23 -10.77 0.48 4.95
C GLN A 23 -10.27 -0.82 5.59
N GLY A 24 -8.97 -0.89 5.95
CA GLY A 24 -8.35 -2.05 6.57
C GLY A 24 -7.94 -3.14 5.59
N ILE A 25 -7.95 -2.88 4.27
CA ILE A 25 -7.53 -3.86 3.27
C ILE A 25 -6.00 -3.97 3.30
N THR A 26 -5.48 -5.18 3.54
CA THR A 26 -4.04 -5.43 3.54
C THR A 26 -3.43 -5.29 2.14
N LEU A 27 -2.53 -4.33 1.99
CA LEU A 27 -1.82 -4.03 0.74
C LEU A 27 -0.47 -4.75 0.66
N ALA A 28 0.24 -4.85 1.78
CA ALA A 28 1.53 -5.53 1.87
C ALA A 28 1.79 -6.01 3.31
N VAL A 29 2.50 -7.13 3.44
CA VAL A 29 2.95 -7.68 4.72
C VAL A 29 4.45 -7.90 4.62
N GLY A 30 5.18 -7.52 5.67
CA GLY A 30 6.63 -7.64 5.74
C GLY A 30 7.06 -8.11 7.12
N VAL A 31 8.12 -8.92 7.16
CA VAL A 31 8.69 -9.43 8.41
C VAL A 31 10.11 -8.87 8.55
N SER A 32 10.43 -8.30 9.71
CA SER A 32 11.76 -7.79 10.03
C SER A 32 12.30 -8.41 11.32
N GLY A 33 13.60 -8.26 11.59
CA GLY A 33 14.16 -8.58 12.90
C GLY A 33 13.53 -7.71 14.01
N ALA A 34 13.43 -8.22 15.23
CA ALA A 34 12.81 -7.51 16.34
C ALA A 34 13.54 -6.21 16.71
N ASN A 35 14.86 -6.16 16.51
CA ASN A 35 15.67 -4.98 16.78
C ASN A 35 15.83 -4.05 15.55
N MET A 36 15.20 -4.38 14.42
CA MET A 36 15.11 -3.41 13.32
C MET A 36 14.13 -2.30 13.71
N HIS A 37 14.53 -1.06 13.43
CA HIS A 37 13.68 0.10 13.60
C HIS A 37 12.57 0.12 12.53
N ASP A 38 11.34 0.41 12.94
CA ASP A 38 10.14 0.19 12.10
C ASP A 38 10.14 1.03 10.82
N SER A 39 10.78 2.21 10.83
CA SER A 39 10.92 3.03 9.62
C SER A 39 11.77 2.37 8.51
N LEU A 40 12.65 1.43 8.87
CA LEU A 40 13.42 0.65 7.89
C LEU A 40 12.57 -0.41 7.20
N ALA A 41 11.53 -0.92 7.87
CA ALA A 41 10.58 -1.89 7.31
C ALA A 41 9.53 -1.22 6.40
N LEU A 42 9.35 0.10 6.50
CA LEU A 42 8.39 0.84 5.68
C LEU A 42 8.75 0.88 4.20
N LYS A 43 10.03 1.11 3.85
CA LYS A 43 10.49 1.16 2.46
C LYS A 43 10.19 -0.12 1.67
N PRO A 44 10.51 -1.33 2.17
CA PRO A 44 10.17 -2.56 1.46
C PRO A 44 8.66 -2.83 1.43
N LEU A 45 7.89 -2.45 2.44
CA LEU A 45 6.42 -2.57 2.42
C LEU A 45 5.79 -1.72 1.30
N ILE A 46 6.22 -0.47 1.14
CA ILE A 46 5.72 0.42 0.08
C ILE A 46 6.09 -0.12 -1.30
N ARG A 47 7.32 -0.64 -1.47
CA ARG A 47 7.73 -1.29 -2.73
C ARG A 47 6.97 -2.59 -3.01
N GLY A 48 6.53 -3.28 -1.97
CA GLY A 48 5.73 -4.51 -2.07
C GLY A 48 4.27 -4.26 -2.46
N ILE A 49 3.79 -3.02 -2.46
CA ILE A 49 2.46 -2.70 -2.97
C ILE A 49 2.43 -3.00 -4.46
N PRO A 50 1.48 -3.83 -4.95
CA PRO A 50 1.34 -4.08 -6.38
C PRO A 50 0.72 -2.85 -7.06
N ILE A 51 1.56 -1.85 -7.33
CA ILE A 51 1.19 -0.62 -8.06
C ILE A 51 0.64 -1.01 -9.44
N GLU A 52 1.27 -2.00 -10.09
CA GLU A 52 0.82 -2.62 -11.34
C GLU A 52 -0.64 -3.07 -11.30
N ARG A 53 -1.12 -3.61 -10.17
CA ARG A 53 -2.51 -4.09 -10.02
C ARG A 53 -3.49 -2.92 -9.90
N SER A 54 -3.09 -1.85 -9.23
CA SER A 54 -3.89 -0.63 -9.10
C SER A 54 -3.95 0.15 -10.42
N ILE A 55 -2.83 0.22 -11.13
CA ILE A 55 -2.73 0.73 -12.50
C ILE A 55 -3.60 -0.11 -13.42
N ALA A 56 -3.49 -1.45 -13.42
CA ALA A 56 -4.31 -2.33 -14.26
C ALA A 56 -5.83 -2.15 -14.04
N TRP A 57 -6.29 -1.91 -12.81
CA TRP A 57 -7.70 -1.61 -12.54
C TRP A 57 -8.14 -0.25 -13.10
N LEU A 58 -7.27 0.76 -13.08
CA LEU A 58 -7.55 2.09 -13.64
C LEU A 58 -7.46 2.09 -15.17
N PHE A 59 -6.48 1.43 -15.74
CA PHE A 59 -6.24 1.29 -17.18
C PHE A 59 -7.15 0.25 -17.86
N GLY A 60 -7.89 -0.56 -17.08
CA GLY A 60 -8.97 -1.41 -17.58
C GLY A 60 -10.18 -0.60 -18.08
N TYR A 61 -10.32 0.66 -17.65
CA TYR A 61 -11.30 1.60 -18.22
C TYR A 61 -10.71 2.20 -19.50
N ARG A 62 -11.18 1.77 -20.68
CA ARG A 62 -10.65 2.16 -22.03
C ARG A 62 -10.40 3.67 -22.23
N ARG A 63 -11.17 4.54 -21.55
CA ARG A 63 -11.01 6.00 -21.63
C ARG A 63 -9.83 6.57 -20.83
N LEU A 64 -9.29 5.84 -19.85
CA LEU A 64 -8.06 6.21 -19.14
C LEU A 64 -6.79 5.68 -19.84
N THR A 65 -6.91 4.64 -20.66
CA THR A 65 -5.80 4.04 -21.41
C THR A 65 -5.27 4.94 -22.52
N VAL A 66 -6.16 5.65 -23.22
CA VAL A 66 -5.78 6.59 -24.26
C VAL A 66 -6.12 8.00 -23.80
N ARG A 67 -5.10 8.83 -23.54
CA ARG A 67 -5.29 10.24 -23.15
C ARG A 67 -5.78 11.06 -24.35
N TYR A 68 -7.08 11.03 -24.62
CA TYR A 68 -7.74 11.90 -25.61
C TYR A 68 -8.03 13.31 -25.07
N GLU A 69 -8.02 13.49 -23.75
CA GLU A 69 -8.39 14.75 -23.11
C GLU A 69 -7.26 15.80 -23.18
N ARG A 70 -7.47 16.90 -23.91
CA ARG A 70 -6.52 18.04 -24.03
C ARG A 70 -6.27 18.79 -22.71
N LYS A 71 -7.19 18.74 -21.73
CA LYS A 71 -7.11 19.47 -20.46
C LYS A 71 -6.96 18.51 -19.28
N GLY A 72 -5.98 18.76 -18.41
CA GLY A 72 -5.67 17.90 -17.25
C GLY A 72 -6.78 17.80 -16.20
N SER A 73 -7.67 18.79 -16.12
CA SER A 73 -8.81 18.79 -15.18
C SER A 73 -9.82 17.68 -15.47
N HIS A 74 -10.12 17.42 -16.74
CA HIS A 74 -11.04 16.34 -17.13
C HIS A 74 -10.41 14.96 -16.88
N PHE A 75 -9.10 14.82 -17.13
CA PHE A 75 -8.37 13.60 -16.80
C PHE A 75 -8.43 13.30 -15.30
N LEU A 76 -8.25 14.31 -14.45
CA LEU A 76 -8.35 14.17 -13.00
C LEU A 76 -9.77 13.77 -12.56
N ALA A 77 -10.80 14.36 -13.16
CA ALA A 77 -12.19 14.00 -12.88
C ALA A 77 -12.50 12.54 -13.24
N PHE A 78 -12.06 12.07 -14.41
CA PHE A 78 -12.23 10.68 -14.81
C PHE A 78 -11.42 9.70 -13.94
N LEU A 79 -10.21 10.08 -13.53
CA LEU A 79 -9.40 9.29 -12.61
C LEU A 79 -10.09 9.14 -11.25
N GLY A 80 -10.63 10.23 -10.71
CA GLY A 80 -11.39 10.22 -9.46
C GLY A 80 -12.64 9.34 -9.55
N LEU A 81 -13.39 9.45 -10.64
CA LEU A 81 -14.59 8.64 -10.88
C LEU A 81 -14.26 7.14 -11.00
N ALA A 82 -13.19 6.79 -11.73
CA ALA A 82 -12.71 5.42 -11.85
C ALA A 82 -12.24 4.84 -10.51
N ALA A 83 -11.55 5.65 -9.69
CA ALA A 83 -11.15 5.27 -8.34
C ALA A 83 -12.37 5.03 -7.44
N ALA A 84 -13.35 5.93 -7.46
CA ALA A 84 -14.60 5.82 -6.70
C ALA A 84 -15.40 4.56 -7.10
N LEU A 85 -15.54 4.28 -8.39
CA LEU A 85 -16.21 3.06 -8.88
C LEU A 85 -15.48 1.79 -8.47
N THR A 86 -14.14 1.80 -8.52
CA THR A 86 -13.33 0.64 -8.12
C THR A 86 -13.43 0.38 -6.62
N CYS A 87 -13.45 1.44 -5.81
CA CYS A 87 -13.71 1.37 -4.38
C CYS A 87 -15.12 0.83 -4.09
N TYR A 88 -16.16 1.36 -4.77
CA TYR A 88 -17.53 0.91 -4.62
C TYR A 88 -17.72 -0.57 -4.97
N LYS A 89 -17.17 -1.04 -6.10
CA LYS A 89 -17.27 -2.45 -6.50
C LYS A 89 -16.58 -3.40 -5.51
N LYS A 90 -15.46 -2.97 -4.92
CA LYS A 90 -14.78 -3.73 -3.87
C LYS A 90 -15.59 -3.75 -2.58
N LEU A 91 -16.11 -2.61 -2.16
CA LEU A 91 -16.93 -2.48 -0.97
C LEU A 91 -18.21 -3.32 -1.08
N ALA A 92 -18.90 -3.26 -2.23
CA ALA A 92 -20.09 -4.06 -2.50
C ALA A 92 -19.82 -5.56 -2.44
N LYS A 93 -18.65 -6.01 -2.91
CA LYS A 93 -18.22 -7.43 -2.83
C LYS A 93 -17.88 -7.89 -1.41
N LEU A 94 -17.47 -6.96 -0.54
CA LEU A 94 -17.19 -7.26 0.87
C LEU A 94 -18.44 -7.19 1.76
N ALA A 95 -19.48 -6.48 1.29
CA ALA A 95 -20.75 -6.33 1.99
C ALA A 95 -21.74 -7.47 1.70
N THR A 96 -21.49 -8.29 0.69
CA THR A 96 -22.19 -9.54 0.37
C THR A 96 -21.46 -10.73 0.93
#